data_AF-A0A9P2M3P2-F1
#
_entry.id   AF-A0A9P2M3P2-F1
#
_cell.length_a   1.000
_cell.length_b   1.000
_cell.length_c   1.000
_cell.angle_alpha   90.00
_cell.angle_beta   90.00
_cell.angle_gamma   90.00
#
_symmetry.space_group_name_H-M   'P 1'
#
loop_
_entity.id
_entity.type
_entity.pdbx_description
1 polymer ?
#
loop_
_entity_poly.entity_id
_entity_poly.type
_entity_poly.pdbx_seq_one_letter_code
_entity_poly.pdbx_strand_id
1 'polypeptide(L)'
;MRAVFGCAIAVVGIAGSVVAGPADIHLVAAKQSYGFAVASVLPTRGQVVGVAHPVVVTFSAPITNPANRHAAERAVEVKSTPAMTGKFEWLDNDVVQWVPDRFWPAHSTVELSVGSLSSDFKTGPAVVGVASISQHTFTVSIDGVEEGPPPPLPAPHHRVHFGEDGVMPASMGRPEYPTPVGSYTVLSKERSVIMDSSSVGIPVDDPDGYRLSVDYAVRITSRGLYVHSAPWALPALGLENVSHGCISLSREDAEWYYNAVDIGDPVIVQE
;
A
#
# COMPACT_ATOMS: atom_id res chain seq x y z
N MET A 1 -8.72 -93.71 63.66
CA MET A 1 -9.80 -93.59 62.64
C MET A 1 -10.61 -92.34 62.93
N ARG A 2 -10.39 -91.28 62.15
CA ARG A 2 -11.29 -90.18 61.76
C ARG A 2 -10.40 -89.12 61.15
N ALA A 3 -10.59 -88.88 59.87
CA ALA A 3 -9.79 -87.99 59.06
C ALA A 3 -10.60 -86.73 58.72
N VAL A 4 -9.85 -85.70 58.33
CA VAL A 4 -10.19 -84.56 57.46
C VAL A 4 -11.13 -83.46 57.98
N PHE A 5 -11.04 -82.18 57.57
CA PHE A 5 -10.27 -81.46 56.54
C PHE A 5 -9.98 -80.03 57.07
N GLY A 6 -8.75 -79.54 56.97
CA GLY A 6 -8.42 -78.12 57.16
C GLY A 6 -8.29 -77.44 55.79
N CYS A 7 -9.16 -76.46 55.52
CA CYS A 7 -9.21 -75.74 54.26
C CYS A 7 -8.18 -74.59 54.26
N ALA A 8 -7.17 -74.65 53.41
CA ALA A 8 -6.22 -73.55 53.17
C ALA A 8 -6.52 -72.93 51.81
N ILE A 9 -6.99 -71.67 51.79
CA ILE A 9 -7.17 -70.89 50.57
C ILE A 9 -5.89 -70.08 50.34
N ALA A 10 -5.14 -70.43 49.30
CA ALA A 10 -4.00 -69.66 48.83
C ALA A 10 -4.48 -68.59 47.84
N VAL A 11 -4.25 -67.32 48.18
CA VAL A 11 -4.47 -66.17 47.30
C VAL A 11 -3.24 -66.03 46.39
N VAL A 12 -3.41 -66.29 45.10
CA VAL A 12 -2.38 -66.00 44.08
C VAL A 12 -2.62 -64.58 43.57
N GLY A 13 -1.91 -63.61 44.13
CA GLY A 13 -1.81 -62.26 43.57
C GLY A 13 -0.70 -62.21 42.52
N ILE A 14 -1.05 -62.04 41.26
CA ILE A 14 -0.08 -61.77 40.18
C ILE A 14 0.35 -60.31 40.32
N ALA A 15 1.54 -60.07 40.84
CA ALA A 15 2.17 -58.75 40.82
C ALA A 15 2.70 -58.49 39.40
N GLY A 16 1.92 -57.79 38.58
CA GLY A 16 2.40 -57.21 37.32
C GLY A 16 3.15 -55.90 37.62
N SER A 17 4.47 -55.93 37.59
CA SER A 17 5.31 -54.74 37.64
C SER A 17 5.23 -54.00 36.30
N VAL A 18 4.44 -52.93 36.24
CA VAL A 18 4.50 -51.95 35.14
C VAL A 18 5.71 -51.06 35.40
N VAL A 19 6.80 -51.28 34.66
CA VAL A 19 7.90 -50.30 34.59
C VAL A 19 7.42 -49.16 33.71
N ALA A 20 7.02 -48.04 34.33
CA ALA A 20 6.83 -46.79 33.62
C ALA A 20 8.21 -46.29 33.17
N GLY A 21 8.49 -46.35 31.86
CA GLY A 21 9.64 -45.66 31.28
C GLY A 21 9.47 -44.14 31.46
N PRO A 22 10.57 -43.36 31.56
CA PRO A 22 10.46 -41.92 31.67
C PRO A 22 9.73 -41.38 30.43
N ALA A 23 8.78 -40.47 30.65
CA ALA A 23 8.17 -39.73 29.56
C ALA A 23 9.29 -38.96 28.82
N ASP A 24 9.47 -39.26 27.55
CA ASP A 24 10.36 -38.49 26.67
C ASP A 24 9.84 -37.06 26.62
N ILE A 25 10.46 -36.19 27.40
CA ILE A 25 10.30 -34.75 27.26
C ILE A 25 11.05 -34.40 25.96
N HIS A 26 10.33 -34.43 24.84
CA HIS A 26 10.81 -33.80 23.62
C HIS A 26 10.95 -32.31 23.93
N LEU A 27 12.19 -31.89 24.20
CA LEU A 27 12.58 -30.49 24.04
C LEU A 27 12.34 -30.17 22.56
N VAL A 28 11.19 -29.58 22.26
CA VAL A 28 11.00 -28.84 21.02
C VAL A 28 12.01 -27.71 21.13
N ALA A 29 13.19 -27.91 20.54
CA ALA A 29 14.10 -26.82 20.28
C ALA A 29 13.27 -25.78 19.53
N ALA A 30 12.97 -24.67 20.20
CA ALA A 30 12.45 -23.50 19.53
C ALA A 30 13.51 -23.14 18.50
N LYS A 31 13.28 -23.57 17.24
CA LYS A 31 13.92 -22.96 16.10
C LYS A 31 13.47 -21.51 16.16
N GLN A 32 14.29 -20.66 16.79
CA GLN A 32 14.23 -19.23 16.60
C GLN A 32 14.09 -19.02 15.10
N SER A 33 12.98 -18.41 14.71
CA SER A 33 12.51 -18.35 13.33
C SER A 33 13.43 -17.45 12.50
N TYR A 34 14.57 -17.98 12.07
CA TYR A 34 15.42 -17.32 11.07
C TYR A 34 14.68 -17.14 9.73
N GLY A 35 13.52 -17.79 9.54
CA GLY A 35 12.74 -17.71 8.30
C GLY A 35 12.03 -16.38 8.04
N PHE A 36 11.84 -15.52 9.05
CA PHE A 36 11.11 -14.24 8.92
C PHE A 36 11.94 -13.04 9.42
N ALA A 37 13.27 -13.11 9.29
CA ALA A 37 14.13 -12.00 9.66
C ALA A 37 13.78 -10.75 8.81
N VAL A 38 13.42 -9.65 9.46
CA VAL A 38 13.11 -8.38 8.80
C VAL A 38 14.42 -7.66 8.47
N ALA A 39 14.61 -7.30 7.20
CA ALA A 39 15.73 -6.51 6.74
C ALA A 39 15.49 -5.01 6.95
N SER A 40 14.29 -4.54 6.63
CA SER A 40 13.91 -3.12 6.76
C SER A 40 12.41 -2.93 6.88
N VAL A 41 12.03 -1.77 7.41
CA VAL A 41 10.65 -1.30 7.49
C VAL A 41 10.58 0.13 6.95
N LEU A 42 9.56 0.41 6.16
CA LEU A 42 9.14 1.76 5.77
C LEU A 42 7.78 2.09 6.41
N PRO A 43 7.51 3.36 6.79
CA PRO A 43 8.43 4.49 6.76
C PRO A 43 9.65 4.31 7.67
N THR A 44 10.77 4.94 7.29
CA THR A 44 11.98 4.96 8.12
C THR A 44 11.79 5.81 9.38
N ARG A 45 12.62 5.59 10.41
CA ARG A 45 12.47 6.30 11.69
C ARG A 45 12.51 7.82 11.50
N GLY A 46 11.48 8.50 11.98
CA GLY A 46 11.36 9.97 11.93
C GLY A 46 11.05 10.53 10.53
N GLN A 47 10.84 9.68 9.52
CA GLN A 47 10.50 10.11 8.16
C GLN A 47 9.15 10.83 8.15
N VAL A 48 9.07 11.93 7.40
CA VAL A 48 7.80 12.58 7.07
C VAL A 48 7.23 11.92 5.83
N VAL A 49 5.95 11.53 5.89
CA VAL A 49 5.22 10.87 4.80
C VAL A 49 3.80 11.42 4.70
N GLY A 50 3.14 11.12 3.58
CA GLY A 50 1.72 11.40 3.41
C GLY A 50 0.80 10.52 4.26
N VAL A 51 -0.45 10.94 4.37
CA VAL A 51 -1.40 10.38 5.36
C VAL A 51 -1.93 8.98 5.05
N ALA A 52 -1.62 8.42 3.88
CA ALA A 52 -2.01 7.06 3.48
C ALA A 52 -0.80 6.11 3.34
N HIS A 53 0.40 6.51 3.80
CA HIS A 53 1.60 5.69 3.59
C HIS A 53 1.44 4.30 4.22
N PRO A 54 1.66 3.20 3.47
CA PRO A 54 1.60 1.84 4.00
C PRO A 54 2.82 1.52 4.87
N VAL A 55 2.71 0.54 5.75
CA VAL A 55 3.89 -0.01 6.44
C VAL A 55 4.48 -1.11 5.58
N VAL A 56 5.63 -0.87 4.95
CA VAL A 56 6.28 -1.85 4.06
C VAL A 56 7.36 -2.59 4.81
N VAL A 57 7.25 -3.91 4.88
CA VAL A 57 8.21 -4.78 5.54
C VAL A 57 8.95 -5.59 4.48
N THR A 58 10.27 -5.42 4.45
CA THR A 58 11.16 -6.22 3.59
C THR A 58 11.84 -7.27 4.44
N PHE A 59 11.70 -8.54 4.08
CA PHE A 59 12.36 -9.67 4.70
C PHE A 59 13.77 -9.86 4.15
N SER A 60 14.67 -10.43 4.96
CA SER A 60 16.06 -10.72 4.56
C SER A 60 16.17 -11.88 3.57
N ALA A 61 15.11 -12.68 3.43
CA ALA A 61 15.05 -13.82 2.52
C ALA A 61 13.63 -14.01 1.95
N PRO A 62 13.50 -14.52 0.71
CA PRO A 62 12.20 -14.81 0.11
C PRO A 62 11.37 -15.85 0.87
N ILE A 63 10.08 -15.56 1.04
CA ILE A 63 9.05 -16.43 1.58
C ILE A 63 8.23 -16.97 0.40
N THR A 64 8.82 -17.96 -0.29
CA THR A 64 8.28 -18.52 -1.54
C THR A 64 7.10 -19.46 -1.35
N ASN A 65 6.89 -20.02 -0.16
CA ASN A 65 5.73 -20.85 0.15
C ASN A 65 4.56 -19.96 0.64
N PRO A 66 3.47 -19.81 -0.13
CA PRO A 66 2.34 -18.96 0.26
C PRO A 66 1.69 -19.38 1.58
N ALA A 67 1.74 -20.66 1.94
CA ALA A 67 1.19 -21.15 3.21
C ALA A 67 1.93 -20.57 4.44
N ASN A 68 3.18 -20.14 4.27
CA ASN A 68 3.98 -19.51 5.34
C ASN A 68 3.70 -18.01 5.49
N ARG A 69 3.03 -17.37 4.52
CA ARG A 69 2.78 -15.93 4.54
C ARG A 69 1.96 -15.49 5.74
N HIS A 70 0.93 -16.24 6.12
CA HIS A 70 0.16 -15.97 7.33
C HIS A 70 0.98 -16.08 8.62
N ALA A 71 2.00 -16.94 8.66
CA ALA A 71 2.90 -17.02 9.82
C ALA A 71 3.86 -15.83 9.86
N ALA A 72 4.33 -15.37 8.69
CA ALA A 72 5.14 -14.16 8.58
C ALA A 72 4.34 -12.92 9.01
N GLU A 73 3.10 -12.76 8.51
CA GLU A 73 2.18 -11.66 8.88
C GLU A 73 1.98 -11.57 10.40
N ARG A 74 1.84 -12.71 11.10
CA ARG A 74 1.76 -12.74 12.57
C ARG A 74 3.08 -12.36 13.25
N ALA A 75 4.22 -12.70 12.65
CA ALA A 75 5.54 -12.37 13.18
C ALA A 75 5.86 -10.87 13.02
N VAL A 76 5.32 -10.23 11.99
CA VAL A 76 5.47 -8.79 11.70
C VAL A 76 4.18 -8.02 11.99
N GLU A 77 3.43 -8.45 13.01
CA GLU A 77 2.19 -7.78 13.43
C GLU A 77 2.43 -6.27 13.59
N VAL A 78 1.61 -5.48 12.90
CA VAL A 78 1.68 -4.01 12.92
C VAL A 78 0.78 -3.48 14.03
N LYS A 79 1.37 -2.70 14.94
CA LYS A 79 0.64 -1.93 15.96
C LYS A 79 1.07 -0.48 15.88
N SER A 80 0.10 0.43 15.97
CA SER A 80 0.35 1.86 15.89
C SER A 80 -0.28 2.62 17.05
N THR A 81 0.27 3.81 17.35
CA THR A 81 -0.35 4.81 18.21
C THR A 81 -0.45 6.13 17.43
N PRO A 82 -1.67 6.64 17.13
CA PRO A 82 -2.97 6.06 17.46
C PRO A 82 -3.24 4.72 16.76
N ALA A 83 -4.12 3.91 17.35
CA ALA A 83 -4.44 2.57 16.84
C ALA A 83 -5.10 2.64 15.46
N MET A 84 -4.59 1.83 14.53
CA MET A 84 -5.07 1.73 13.16
C MET A 84 -5.28 0.27 12.76
N THR A 85 -6.35 0.03 12.02
CA THR A 85 -6.63 -1.27 11.39
C THR A 85 -6.14 -1.25 9.94
N GLY A 86 -5.89 -2.42 9.36
CA GLY A 86 -5.36 -2.50 8.00
C GLY A 86 -5.16 -3.94 7.55
N LYS A 87 -4.69 -4.11 6.32
CA LYS A 87 -4.58 -5.40 5.64
C LYS A 87 -3.19 -5.60 5.06
N PHE A 88 -2.72 -6.85 5.10
CA PHE A 88 -1.47 -7.22 4.44
C PHE A 88 -1.68 -7.53 2.97
N GLU A 89 -0.77 -7.05 2.14
CA GLU A 89 -0.68 -7.31 0.71
C GLU A 89 0.78 -7.64 0.36
N TRP A 90 0.98 -8.79 -0.27
CA TRP A 90 2.33 -9.22 -0.67
C TRP A 90 2.66 -8.64 -2.04
N LEU A 91 3.70 -7.82 -2.08
CA LEU A 91 4.19 -7.19 -3.32
C LEU A 91 5.17 -8.10 -4.06
N ASP A 92 5.96 -8.88 -3.30
CA ASP A 92 6.87 -9.91 -3.81
C ASP A 92 6.97 -11.06 -2.79
N ASN A 93 7.91 -11.98 -2.96
CA ASN A 93 8.17 -13.08 -2.03
C ASN A 93 8.84 -12.61 -0.74
N ASP A 94 9.55 -11.49 -0.76
CA ASP A 94 10.27 -10.91 0.38
C ASP A 94 9.73 -9.53 0.79
N VAL A 95 8.70 -9.00 0.12
CA VAL A 95 8.10 -7.70 0.46
C VAL A 95 6.61 -7.85 0.71
N VAL A 96 6.19 -7.46 1.91
CA VAL A 96 4.78 -7.33 2.29
C VAL A 96 4.52 -5.90 2.73
N GLN A 97 3.41 -5.33 2.28
CA GLN A 97 2.92 -4.05 2.79
C GLN A 97 1.68 -4.27 3.66
N TRP A 98 1.56 -3.47 4.72
CA TRP A 98 0.35 -3.34 5.50
C TRP A 98 -0.31 -2.01 5.15
N VAL A 99 -1.49 -2.08 4.54
CA VAL A 99 -2.24 -0.92 4.06
C VAL A 99 -3.24 -0.51 5.15
N PRO A 100 -3.18 0.71 5.68
CA PRO A 100 -4.13 1.17 6.69
C PRO A 100 -5.54 1.32 6.09
N ASP A 101 -6.57 0.94 6.85
CA ASP A 101 -7.98 1.04 6.40
C ASP A 101 -8.47 2.51 6.36
N ARG A 102 -7.76 3.43 7.02
CA ARG A 102 -8.07 4.86 7.10
C ARG A 102 -6.77 5.65 7.02
N PHE A 103 -6.88 6.94 6.69
CA PHE A 103 -5.72 7.82 6.73
C PHE A 103 -5.21 8.02 8.16
N TRP A 104 -3.88 8.06 8.28
CA TRP A 104 -3.20 8.53 9.47
C TRP A 104 -3.61 9.97 9.78
N PRO A 105 -3.60 10.38 11.05
CA PRO A 105 -3.82 11.78 11.39
C PRO A 105 -2.72 12.64 10.74
N ALA A 106 -3.08 13.76 10.12
CA ALA A 106 -2.12 14.74 9.60
C ALA A 106 -1.31 15.40 10.73
N HIS A 107 -0.16 15.99 10.40
CA HIS A 107 0.68 16.76 11.32
C HIS A 107 1.03 16.04 12.63
N SER A 108 1.19 14.72 12.56
CA SER A 108 1.27 13.87 13.74
C SER A 108 2.57 13.07 13.78
N THR A 109 2.96 12.61 14.96
CA THR A 109 3.95 11.54 15.11
C THR A 109 3.19 10.25 15.38
N VAL A 110 3.42 9.23 14.56
CA VAL A 110 2.81 7.90 14.70
C VAL A 110 3.88 6.97 15.25
N GLU A 111 3.63 6.42 16.42
CA GLU A 111 4.46 5.34 16.96
C GLU A 111 4.09 4.04 16.25
N LEU A 112 5.09 3.24 15.88
CA LEU A 112 4.92 2.02 15.10
C LEU A 112 5.68 0.86 15.76
N SER A 113 5.02 -0.28 15.89
CA SER A 113 5.66 -1.55 16.24
C SER A 113 5.39 -2.58 15.14
N VAL A 114 6.44 -3.24 14.68
CA VAL A 114 6.40 -4.32 13.69
C VAL A 114 7.07 -5.55 14.31
N GLY A 115 6.26 -6.49 14.80
CA GLY A 115 6.77 -7.58 15.65
C GLY A 115 7.44 -7.02 16.92
N SER A 116 8.73 -7.30 17.12
CA SER A 116 9.52 -6.75 18.25
C SER A 116 10.26 -5.46 17.92
N LEU A 117 10.19 -4.95 16.68
CA LEU A 117 10.83 -3.71 16.28
C LEU A 117 9.93 -2.52 16.59
N SER A 118 10.42 -1.56 17.38
CA SER A 118 9.75 -0.27 17.62
C SER A 118 10.38 0.83 16.78
N SER A 119 9.54 1.64 16.14
CA SER A 119 9.90 2.79 15.30
C SER A 119 8.86 3.91 15.50
N ASP A 120 9.07 5.01 14.80
CA ASP A 120 8.16 6.14 14.72
C ASP A 120 8.31 6.81 13.36
N PHE A 121 7.24 7.43 12.87
CA PHE A 121 7.28 8.28 11.68
C PHE A 121 6.38 9.50 11.89
N LYS A 122 6.47 10.46 10.98
CA LYS A 122 5.70 11.70 11.02
C LYS A 122 4.81 11.80 9.79
N THR A 123 3.66 12.42 9.95
CA THR A 123 2.79 12.78 8.83
C THR A 123 2.88 14.27 8.55
N GLY A 124 2.92 14.62 7.27
CA GLY A 124 2.76 15.98 6.79
C GLY A 124 1.29 16.44 6.81
N PRO A 125 0.94 17.48 6.04
CA PRO A 125 -0.45 17.80 5.75
C PRO A 125 -1.14 16.64 5.02
N ALA A 126 -2.46 16.54 5.15
CA ALA A 126 -3.25 15.61 4.36
C ALA A 126 -3.48 16.19 2.96
N VAL A 127 -2.61 15.86 2.00
CA VAL A 127 -2.80 16.25 0.60
C VAL A 127 -3.53 15.13 -0.12
N VAL A 128 -4.82 15.32 -0.41
CA VAL A 128 -5.67 14.30 -1.03
C VAL A 128 -6.03 14.72 -2.45
N GLY A 129 -5.72 13.87 -3.43
CA GLY A 129 -6.15 14.04 -4.82
C GLY A 129 -7.31 13.12 -5.17
N VAL A 130 -8.37 13.65 -5.78
CA VAL A 130 -9.55 12.90 -6.23
C VAL A 130 -9.77 13.10 -7.72
N ALA A 131 -9.54 12.06 -8.52
CA ALA A 131 -9.87 12.05 -9.94
C ALA A 131 -11.31 11.56 -10.15
N SER A 132 -12.15 12.34 -10.84
CA SER A 132 -13.49 11.91 -11.27
C SER A 132 -13.54 11.75 -12.78
N ILE A 133 -13.75 10.50 -13.22
CA ILE A 133 -13.73 10.10 -14.64
C ILE A 133 -14.81 10.83 -15.45
N SER A 134 -16.02 10.98 -14.90
CA SER A 134 -17.18 11.61 -15.53
C SER A 134 -17.14 13.13 -15.50
N GLN A 135 -16.51 13.73 -14.49
CA GLN A 135 -16.37 15.18 -14.40
C GLN A 135 -15.15 15.70 -15.15
N HIS A 136 -14.21 14.81 -15.52
CA HIS A 136 -12.93 15.19 -16.12
C HIS A 136 -12.13 16.14 -15.21
N THR A 137 -12.16 15.89 -13.90
CA THR A 137 -11.51 16.72 -12.88
C THR A 137 -10.55 15.91 -12.01
N PHE A 138 -9.58 16.62 -11.45
CA PHE A 138 -8.72 16.18 -10.37
C PHE A 138 -8.78 17.22 -9.25
N THR A 139 -9.52 16.94 -8.19
CA THR A 139 -9.69 17.85 -7.07
C THR A 139 -8.62 17.59 -6.03
N VAL A 140 -7.88 18.62 -5.63
CA VAL A 140 -6.87 18.54 -4.56
C VAL A 140 -7.35 19.29 -3.34
N SER A 141 -7.20 18.64 -2.17
CA SER A 141 -7.40 19.28 -0.87
C SER A 141 -6.17 19.14 0.00
N ILE A 142 -5.89 20.16 0.82
CA ILE A 142 -4.85 20.19 1.83
C ILE A 142 -5.54 20.35 3.19
N ASP A 143 -5.40 19.36 4.06
CA ASP A 143 -6.06 19.32 5.38
C ASP A 143 -7.59 19.50 5.32
N GLY A 144 -8.20 19.02 4.23
CA GLY A 144 -9.64 19.09 3.98
C GLY A 144 -10.14 20.40 3.37
N VAL A 145 -9.24 21.33 3.04
CA VAL A 145 -9.56 22.56 2.30
C VAL A 145 -9.15 22.37 0.84
N GLU A 146 -10.06 22.56 -0.10
CA GLU A 146 -9.75 22.50 -1.54
C GLU A 146 -8.83 23.67 -1.91
N GLU A 147 -7.66 23.35 -2.46
CA GLU A 147 -6.63 24.34 -2.81
C GLU A 147 -5.96 23.96 -4.12
N GLY A 148 -5.63 24.97 -4.94
CA GLY A 148 -4.96 24.81 -6.22
C GLY A 148 -4.08 26.02 -6.57
N PRO A 149 -3.39 25.99 -7.71
CA PRO A 149 -2.65 27.17 -8.17
C PRO A 149 -3.62 28.34 -8.40
N PRO A 150 -3.18 29.61 -8.19
CA PRO A 150 -4.01 30.77 -8.48
C PRO A 150 -4.49 30.72 -9.94
N PRO A 151 -5.82 30.76 -10.20
CA PRO A 151 -6.32 30.64 -11.55
C PRO A 151 -5.88 31.86 -12.37
N PRO A 152 -5.47 31.69 -13.65
CA PRO A 152 -5.27 32.81 -14.54
C PRO A 152 -6.61 33.53 -14.75
N LEU A 153 -6.70 34.77 -14.28
CA LEU A 153 -7.92 35.59 -14.42
C LEU A 153 -7.87 36.45 -15.69
N PRO A 154 -9.00 36.57 -16.43
CA PRO A 154 -10.30 35.97 -16.16
C PRO A 154 -10.38 34.49 -16.56
N ALA A 155 -11.02 33.67 -15.72
CA ALA A 155 -11.28 32.26 -16.03
C ALA A 155 -12.19 32.14 -17.28
N PRO A 156 -11.93 31.19 -18.20
CA PRO A 156 -12.73 31.06 -19.40
C PRO A 156 -14.14 30.54 -19.07
N HIS A 157 -15.16 31.37 -19.27
CA HIS A 157 -16.58 31.05 -18.99
C HIS A 157 -17.15 29.84 -19.77
N HIS A 158 -16.43 29.32 -20.77
CA HIS A 158 -16.84 28.17 -21.58
C HIS A 158 -16.23 26.84 -21.10
N ARG A 159 -15.40 26.87 -20.05
CA ARG A 159 -14.79 25.67 -19.47
C ARG A 159 -15.33 25.45 -18.06
N VAL A 160 -16.11 24.39 -17.90
CA VAL A 160 -16.71 23.99 -16.61
C VAL A 160 -15.58 23.74 -15.59
N HIS A 161 -15.82 24.05 -14.31
CA HIS A 161 -14.89 23.91 -13.18
C HIS A 161 -13.65 24.84 -13.17
N PHE A 162 -13.39 25.61 -14.23
CA PHE A 162 -12.28 26.56 -14.22
C PHE A 162 -12.53 27.71 -13.24
N GLY A 163 -11.64 27.84 -12.26
CA GLY A 163 -11.69 28.89 -11.23
C GLY A 163 -12.38 28.45 -9.93
N GLU A 164 -12.78 27.18 -9.81
CA GLU A 164 -13.12 26.56 -8.53
C GLU A 164 -11.82 26.23 -7.79
N ASP A 165 -11.75 26.56 -6.50
CA ASP A 165 -10.54 26.33 -5.70
C ASP A 165 -10.27 24.81 -5.62
N GLY A 166 -9.01 24.42 -5.91
CA GLY A 166 -8.57 23.02 -5.87
C GLY A 166 -9.10 22.09 -6.96
N VAL A 167 -10.04 22.51 -7.81
CA VAL A 167 -10.56 21.68 -8.90
C VAL A 167 -9.73 21.88 -10.16
N MET A 168 -8.87 20.90 -10.47
CA MET A 168 -8.02 20.94 -11.66
C MET A 168 -8.72 20.23 -12.84
N PRO A 169 -8.81 20.84 -14.02
CA PRO A 169 -9.24 20.17 -15.24
C PRO A 169 -8.27 19.04 -15.59
N ALA A 170 -8.80 17.84 -15.77
CA ALA A 170 -8.02 16.64 -15.98
C ALA A 170 -8.50 15.85 -17.21
N SER A 171 -7.69 14.90 -17.65
CA SER A 171 -8.08 13.89 -18.63
C SER A 171 -7.56 12.52 -18.20
N MET A 172 -8.48 11.58 -18.04
CA MET A 172 -8.19 10.21 -17.61
C MET A 172 -8.03 9.29 -18.83
N GLY A 173 -7.93 7.99 -18.57
CA GLY A 173 -7.80 6.96 -19.59
C GLY A 173 -9.02 6.87 -20.50
N ARG A 174 -8.77 6.74 -21.80
CA ARG A 174 -9.81 6.47 -22.81
C ARG A 174 -10.49 5.11 -22.57
N PRO A 175 -11.66 4.83 -23.15
CA PRO A 175 -12.38 3.57 -22.91
C PRO A 175 -11.57 2.29 -23.15
N GLU A 176 -10.65 2.30 -24.10
CA GLU A 176 -9.76 1.17 -24.41
C GLU A 176 -8.67 0.96 -23.34
N TYR A 177 -8.27 2.03 -22.66
CA TYR A 177 -7.23 2.07 -21.63
C TYR A 177 -7.68 2.88 -20.41
N PRO A 178 -8.75 2.45 -19.71
CA PRO A 178 -9.40 3.26 -18.70
C PRO A 178 -8.52 3.43 -17.46
N THR A 179 -8.63 4.58 -16.79
CA THR A 179 -8.04 4.75 -15.46
C THR A 179 -8.82 3.87 -14.48
N PRO A 180 -8.19 2.89 -13.80
CA PRO A 180 -8.93 2.01 -12.92
C PRO A 180 -9.40 2.75 -11.66
N VAL A 181 -10.69 2.61 -11.32
CA VAL A 181 -11.27 3.12 -10.07
C VAL A 181 -10.61 2.44 -8.87
N GLY A 182 -10.32 3.21 -7.82
CA GLY A 182 -9.68 2.69 -6.63
C GLY A 182 -9.05 3.74 -5.74
N SER A 183 -8.47 3.28 -4.64
CA SER A 183 -7.65 4.08 -3.73
C SER A 183 -6.18 3.73 -3.94
N TYR A 184 -5.37 4.73 -4.23
CA TYR A 184 -3.95 4.62 -4.50
C TYR A 184 -3.16 5.48 -3.53
N THR A 185 -1.84 5.24 -3.47
CA THR A 185 -0.91 6.06 -2.72
C THR A 185 0.21 6.54 -3.62
N VAL A 186 0.73 7.74 -3.38
CA VAL A 186 1.90 8.25 -4.09
C VAL A 186 3.11 7.39 -3.73
N LEU A 187 3.71 6.77 -4.74
CA LEU A 187 4.87 5.88 -4.61
C LEU A 187 6.19 6.61 -4.86
N SER A 188 6.20 7.51 -5.84
CA SER A 188 7.39 8.28 -6.20
C SER A 188 7.02 9.57 -6.92
N LYS A 189 7.96 10.52 -6.92
CA LYS A 189 7.85 11.81 -7.58
C LYS A 189 9.09 12.02 -8.44
N GLU A 190 8.90 12.25 -9.73
CA GLU A 190 9.98 12.40 -10.70
C GLU A 190 9.78 13.71 -11.49
N ARG A 191 10.77 14.62 -11.46
CA ARG A 191 10.67 15.92 -12.15
C ARG A 191 10.58 15.77 -13.66
N SER A 192 11.30 14.80 -14.22
CA SER A 192 11.27 14.45 -15.62
C SER A 192 11.46 12.94 -15.73
N VAL A 193 10.52 12.27 -16.38
CA VAL A 193 10.55 10.82 -16.58
C VAL A 193 10.22 10.50 -18.03
N ILE A 194 10.91 9.50 -18.59
CA ILE A 194 10.52 8.93 -19.88
C ILE A 194 9.43 7.90 -19.62
N MET A 195 8.19 8.25 -19.96
CA MET A 195 7.07 7.31 -19.93
C MET A 195 7.06 6.51 -21.22
N ASP A 196 7.24 5.20 -21.08
CA ASP A 196 7.33 4.26 -22.18
C ASP A 196 6.17 3.27 -22.10
N SER A 197 5.35 3.22 -23.14
CA SER A 197 4.19 2.32 -23.25
C SER A 197 4.52 0.84 -23.05
N SER A 198 5.78 0.42 -23.30
CA SER A 198 6.20 -0.96 -23.04
C SER A 198 6.16 -1.31 -21.55
N SER A 199 6.26 -0.31 -20.66
CA SER A 199 6.11 -0.51 -19.20
C SER A 199 4.69 -0.94 -18.80
N VAL A 200 3.70 -0.65 -19.64
CA VAL A 200 2.29 -1.08 -19.47
C VAL A 200 1.89 -2.20 -20.44
N GLY A 201 2.86 -2.79 -21.14
CA GLY A 201 2.64 -3.95 -22.03
C GLY A 201 2.24 -3.61 -23.47
N ILE A 202 2.37 -2.36 -23.90
CA ILE A 202 2.11 -1.91 -25.27
C ILE A 202 3.46 -1.63 -25.95
N PRO A 203 3.84 -2.34 -27.03
CA PRO A 203 5.07 -2.04 -27.75
C PRO A 203 5.11 -0.58 -28.23
N VAL A 204 6.27 0.06 -28.21
CA VAL A 204 6.40 1.50 -28.59
C VAL A 204 6.06 1.72 -30.07
N ASP A 205 6.26 0.72 -30.92
CA ASP A 205 5.94 0.70 -32.33
C ASP A 205 4.50 0.26 -32.65
N ASP A 206 3.72 -0.09 -31.63
CA ASP A 206 2.28 -0.33 -31.76
C ASP A 206 1.54 0.98 -32.12
N PRO A 207 0.39 0.93 -32.82
CA PRO A 207 -0.42 2.12 -33.07
C PRO A 207 -0.82 2.90 -31.81
N ASP A 208 -0.97 2.24 -30.66
CA ASP A 208 -1.23 2.87 -29.35
C ASP A 208 0.06 3.09 -28.53
N GLY A 209 1.22 2.76 -29.10
CA GLY A 209 2.53 2.93 -28.50
C GLY A 209 2.90 4.39 -28.29
N TYR A 210 3.60 4.66 -27.19
CA TYR A 210 4.15 5.98 -26.89
C TYR A 210 5.50 5.90 -26.17
N ARG A 211 6.30 6.95 -26.36
CA ARG A 211 7.52 7.23 -25.59
C ARG A 211 7.66 8.72 -25.41
N LEU A 212 7.26 9.21 -24.23
CA LEU A 212 7.11 10.64 -23.94
C LEU A 212 8.05 11.07 -22.83
N SER A 213 8.67 12.24 -22.98
CA SER A 213 9.34 12.92 -21.87
C SER A 213 8.29 13.74 -21.13
N VAL A 214 8.05 13.38 -19.87
CA VAL A 214 6.96 13.94 -19.07
C VAL A 214 7.53 14.66 -17.86
N ASP A 215 7.15 15.93 -17.70
CA ASP A 215 7.51 16.72 -16.53
C ASP A 215 6.50 16.50 -15.40
N TYR A 216 6.95 16.66 -14.14
CA TYR A 216 6.12 16.59 -12.93
C TYR A 216 5.27 15.30 -12.85
N ALA A 217 5.94 14.15 -12.76
CA ALA A 217 5.28 12.87 -12.70
C ALA A 217 5.17 12.36 -11.25
N VAL A 218 3.94 12.14 -10.79
CA VAL A 218 3.62 11.56 -9.49
C VAL A 218 3.10 10.14 -9.73
N ARG A 219 3.89 9.13 -9.37
CA ARG A 219 3.56 7.71 -9.59
C ARG A 219 2.60 7.23 -8.51
N ILE A 220 1.52 6.54 -8.90
CA ILE A 220 0.51 6.00 -7.98
C ILE A 220 0.34 4.48 -8.07
N THR A 221 0.94 3.83 -9.08
CA THR A 221 1.05 2.36 -9.12
C THR A 221 2.43 1.90 -9.60
N SER A 222 2.82 0.70 -9.18
CA SER A 222 4.03 0.03 -9.67
C SER A 222 3.97 -0.28 -11.17
N ARG A 223 2.77 -0.43 -11.72
CA ARG A 223 2.51 -0.69 -13.14
C ARG A 223 2.52 0.56 -14.03
N GLY A 224 2.93 1.71 -13.51
CA GLY A 224 3.12 2.91 -14.34
C GLY A 224 1.87 3.78 -14.52
N LEU A 225 0.98 3.82 -13.51
CA LEU A 225 -0.07 4.83 -13.43
C LEU A 225 0.47 6.08 -12.75
N TYR A 226 0.22 7.25 -13.33
CA TYR A 226 0.70 8.54 -12.85
C TYR A 226 -0.36 9.63 -12.88
N VAL A 227 -0.17 10.65 -12.02
CA VAL A 227 -0.65 12.02 -12.23
C VAL A 227 0.51 12.82 -12.83
N HIS A 228 0.31 13.48 -13.96
CA HIS A 228 1.42 14.18 -14.63
C HIS A 228 1.01 15.34 -15.54
N SER A 229 2.00 16.16 -15.94
CA SER A 229 1.78 17.21 -16.93
C SER A 229 1.57 16.63 -18.34
N ALA A 230 0.56 17.11 -19.04
CA ALA A 230 0.23 16.68 -20.40
C ALA A 230 -0.07 17.90 -21.29
N PRO A 231 0.94 18.73 -21.63
CA PRO A 231 0.72 19.93 -22.44
C PRO A 231 0.13 19.63 -23.83
N TRP A 232 0.33 18.41 -24.34
CA TRP A 232 -0.28 17.95 -25.60
C TRP A 232 -1.79 17.68 -25.49
N ALA A 233 -2.31 17.46 -24.27
CA ALA A 233 -3.71 17.10 -24.02
C ALA A 233 -4.57 18.28 -23.51
N LEU A 234 -4.03 19.50 -23.50
CA LEU A 234 -4.75 20.72 -23.07
C LEU A 234 -6.16 20.91 -23.66
N PRO A 235 -6.45 20.53 -24.93
CA PRO A 235 -7.81 20.61 -25.46
C PRO A 235 -8.81 19.63 -24.83
N ALA A 236 -8.34 18.53 -24.24
CA ALA A 236 -9.18 17.48 -23.66
C ALA A 236 -9.40 17.65 -22.14
N LEU A 237 -8.53 18.39 -21.45
CA LEU A 237 -8.63 18.59 -20.00
C LEU A 237 -9.96 19.24 -19.62
N GLY A 238 -10.72 18.58 -18.74
CA GLY A 238 -12.05 19.03 -18.33
C GLY A 238 -13.19 18.66 -19.29
N LEU A 239 -12.91 17.89 -20.37
CA LEU A 239 -13.88 17.63 -21.43
C LEU A 239 -13.93 16.16 -21.89
N GLU A 240 -12.78 15.49 -22.00
CA GLU A 240 -12.70 14.14 -22.55
C GLU A 240 -11.53 13.35 -21.94
N ASN A 241 -11.69 12.03 -21.83
CA ASN A 241 -10.65 11.11 -21.35
C ASN A 241 -9.90 10.50 -22.55
N VAL A 242 -8.65 10.94 -22.77
CA VAL A 242 -7.86 10.57 -23.96
C VAL A 242 -6.55 9.87 -23.64
N SER A 243 -6.19 9.72 -22.36
CA SER A 243 -4.92 9.13 -21.94
C SER A 243 -4.91 7.60 -22.07
N HIS A 244 -3.77 6.97 -21.76
CA HIS A 244 -3.62 5.51 -21.64
C HIS A 244 -3.77 5.02 -20.18
N GLY A 245 -4.56 5.73 -19.38
CA GLY A 245 -4.84 5.43 -17.98
C GLY A 245 -4.33 6.49 -17.01
N CYS A 246 -3.26 7.22 -17.35
CA CYS A 246 -2.75 8.29 -16.48
C CYS A 246 -3.76 9.44 -16.29
N ILE A 247 -3.64 10.13 -15.16
CA ILE A 247 -4.38 11.35 -14.85
C ILE A 247 -3.57 12.52 -15.41
N SER A 248 -4.03 13.05 -16.53
CA SER A 248 -3.36 14.13 -17.26
C SER A 248 -3.82 15.48 -16.72
N LEU A 249 -2.88 16.38 -16.43
CA LEU A 249 -3.14 17.74 -15.98
C LEU A 249 -2.43 18.77 -16.87
N SER A 250 -2.77 20.05 -16.69
CA SER A 250 -1.95 21.13 -17.24
C SER A 250 -0.54 21.10 -16.62
N ARG A 251 0.43 21.79 -17.22
CA ARG A 251 1.78 21.83 -16.66
C ARG A 251 1.79 22.52 -15.30
N GLU A 252 1.02 23.59 -15.18
CA GLU A 252 0.90 24.44 -14.01
C GLU A 252 0.23 23.69 -12.85
N ASP A 253 -0.87 22.98 -13.12
CA ASP A 253 -1.58 22.16 -12.14
C ASP A 253 -0.72 20.97 -11.68
N ALA A 254 -0.07 20.28 -12.63
CA ALA A 254 0.83 19.18 -12.32
C ALA A 254 2.03 19.64 -11.47
N GLU A 255 2.62 20.80 -11.78
CA GLU A 255 3.70 21.38 -10.98
C GLU A 255 3.24 21.72 -9.57
N TRP A 256 2.08 22.36 -9.44
CA TRP A 256 1.54 22.73 -8.13
C TRP A 256 1.25 21.48 -7.29
N TYR A 257 0.55 20.48 -7.85
CA TYR A 257 0.26 19.23 -7.16
C TYR A 257 1.55 18.48 -6.80
N TYR A 258 2.51 18.40 -7.73
CA TYR A 258 3.82 17.81 -7.48
C TYR A 258 4.54 18.49 -6.30
N ASN A 259 4.43 19.80 -6.15
CA ASN A 259 5.09 20.51 -5.05
C ASN A 259 4.35 20.33 -3.71
N ALA A 260 3.03 20.17 -3.74
CA ALA A 260 2.21 20.01 -2.54
C ALA A 260 2.24 18.57 -1.98
N VAL A 261 2.07 17.57 -2.84
CA VAL A 261 1.89 16.16 -2.43
C VAL A 261 3.18 15.52 -1.92
N ASP A 262 3.08 14.58 -0.99
CA ASP A 262 4.21 13.78 -0.52
C ASP A 262 4.05 12.28 -0.83
N ILE A 263 5.14 11.52 -0.75
CA ILE A 263 5.11 10.07 -0.87
C ILE A 263 4.25 9.49 0.26
N GLY A 264 3.29 8.65 -0.10
CA GLY A 264 2.30 8.09 0.80
C GLY A 264 1.00 8.89 0.90
N ASP A 265 0.86 10.02 0.23
CA ASP A 265 -0.44 10.70 0.16
C ASP A 265 -1.43 9.94 -0.73
N PRO A 266 -2.74 10.01 -0.44
CA PRO A 266 -3.75 9.28 -1.18
C PRO A 266 -4.13 9.95 -2.51
N VAL A 267 -4.32 9.10 -3.52
CA VAL A 267 -4.99 9.45 -4.77
C VAL A 267 -6.17 8.53 -4.97
N ILE A 268 -7.37 9.09 -5.06
CA ILE A 268 -8.62 8.36 -5.22
C ILE A 268 -9.09 8.55 -6.64
N VAL A 269 -9.41 7.47 -7.34
CA VAL A 269 -10.06 7.51 -8.64
C VAL A 269 -11.48 7.01 -8.43
N GLN A 270 -12.44 7.83 -8.85
CA GLN A 270 -13.86 7.51 -8.86
C GLN A 270 -14.46 7.76 -10.25
N GLU A 271 -15.67 7.24 -10.45
CA GLU A 271 -16.45 7.52 -11.65
C GLU A 271 -16.76 9.01 -11.83
#